data_AF-A0A8T9Q576-F1
#
_entry.id   AF-A0A8T9Q576-F1
#
_cell.length_a   1.000
_cell.length_b   1.000
_cell.length_c   1.000
_cell.angle_alpha   90.00
_cell.angle_beta   90.00
_cell.angle_gamma   90.00
#
_symmetry.space_group_name_H-M   'P 1'
#
loop_
_entity.id
_entity.type
_entity.pdbx_description
1 polymer ?
#
loop_
_entity_poly.entity_id
_entity_poly.type
_entity_poly.pdbx_seq_one_letter_code
_entity_poly.pdbx_strand_id
1 'polypeptide(L)'
;MKTLTMLRLAEARPRLAQKAAPAKRLLGLLALLLCLLPGVLQAQVSPTVPKKRTDHNKQIIGYLTQWGPWKDIPGLIPKGSLNQLNVDYSQYTILNFSFFGVAVDGSIHSGDYRNPNIAQPGSVQQPAPLVNSDTYSSWDLYLLQGELELVQYISDGSYAYSLGYRNAAGGWTNVNTGATGTFPLAIRKQNGRLGLIDLAHQQGVKVMASIGAGA
;
A
#
# COMPACT_ATOMS: atom_id res chain seq x y z
N MET A 1 89.72 -9.09 56.74
CA MET A 1 90.20 -9.25 55.34
C MET A 1 89.13 -9.97 54.53
N LYS A 2 88.83 -9.42 53.34
CA LYS A 2 87.97 -9.92 52.23
C LYS A 2 86.45 -9.96 52.44
N THR A 3 85.54 -9.67 51.50
CA THR A 3 85.39 -8.73 50.35
C THR A 3 83.89 -8.77 49.98
N LEU A 4 83.32 -7.64 49.51
CA LEU A 4 82.10 -7.37 48.69
C LEU A 4 81.11 -8.52 48.32
N THR A 5 79.80 -8.28 48.16
CA THR A 5 79.21 -7.66 46.94
C THR A 5 77.74 -7.22 47.14
N MET A 6 77.38 -6.06 46.57
CA MET A 6 76.04 -5.47 46.46
C MET A 6 75.07 -6.26 45.55
N LEU A 7 73.76 -6.15 45.79
CA LEU A 7 72.77 -6.08 44.71
C LEU A 7 71.56 -5.21 45.10
N ARG A 8 71.32 -4.17 44.30
CA ARG A 8 70.15 -3.27 44.33
C ARG A 8 68.93 -3.98 43.73
N LEU A 9 67.73 -3.74 44.25
CA LEU A 9 66.50 -3.88 43.46
C LEU A 9 65.51 -2.75 43.75
N ALA A 10 64.88 -2.31 42.67
CA ALA A 10 64.17 -1.05 42.46
C ALA A 10 62.76 -0.99 43.07
N GLU A 11 62.32 0.24 43.31
CA GLU A 11 60.96 0.64 43.71
C GLU A 11 59.89 0.23 42.68
N ALA A 12 58.75 -0.28 43.17
CA ALA A 12 57.55 -0.49 42.38
C ALA A 12 56.48 0.55 42.75
N ARG A 13 56.14 1.45 41.83
CA ARG A 13 54.92 2.29 41.90
C ARG A 13 53.78 1.60 41.13
N PRO A 14 52.56 1.50 41.68
CA PRO A 14 51.43 0.98 40.93
C PRO A 14 50.82 2.08 40.04
N ARG A 15 50.55 1.75 38.77
CA ARG A 15 49.77 2.58 37.84
C ARG A 15 48.27 2.33 38.10
N LEU A 16 47.53 3.38 38.46
CA LEU A 16 46.07 3.37 38.48
C LEU A 16 45.54 3.37 37.04
N ALA A 17 44.87 2.29 36.66
CA ALA A 17 44.12 2.20 35.41
C ALA A 17 42.80 2.97 35.53
N GLN A 18 42.64 4.01 34.73
CA GLN A 18 41.36 4.72 34.52
C GLN A 18 40.32 3.76 33.93
N LYS A 19 39.24 3.46 34.67
CA LYS A 19 38.04 2.81 34.13
C LYS A 19 37.17 3.85 33.44
N ALA A 20 37.18 3.86 32.11
CA ALA A 20 36.21 4.63 31.31
C ALA A 20 34.81 4.01 31.42
N ALA A 21 33.80 4.85 31.68
CA ALA A 21 32.43 4.48 32.02
C ALA A 21 31.62 3.83 30.87
N PRO A 22 30.67 2.93 31.17
CA PRO A 22 29.91 2.13 30.18
C PRO A 22 28.78 2.89 29.45
N ALA A 23 28.41 4.09 29.91
CA ALA A 23 27.23 4.81 29.42
C ALA A 23 27.31 5.24 27.93
N LYS A 24 28.52 5.55 27.43
CA LYS A 24 28.71 5.98 26.03
C LYS A 24 28.52 4.85 25.01
N ARG A 25 28.72 3.60 25.42
CA ARG A 25 28.56 2.41 24.56
C ARG A 25 27.09 2.03 24.39
N LEU A 26 26.27 2.23 25.43
CA LEU A 26 24.84 1.93 25.39
C LEU A 26 24.07 2.89 24.47
N LEU A 27 24.40 4.18 24.50
CA LEU A 27 23.80 5.19 23.60
C LEU A 27 24.13 4.92 22.12
N GLY A 28 25.36 4.51 21.83
CA GLY A 28 25.79 4.18 20.47
C GLY A 28 25.08 2.95 19.91
N LEU A 29 24.83 1.94 20.75
CA LEU A 29 24.10 0.73 20.35
C LEU A 29 22.61 1.02 20.07
N LEU A 30 21.97 1.89 20.87
CA LEU A 30 20.57 2.28 20.68
C LEU A 30 20.38 3.07 19.37
N ALA A 31 21.31 3.99 19.05
CA ALA A 31 21.31 4.74 17.80
C ALA A 31 21.52 3.84 16.58
N LEU A 32 22.40 2.83 16.69
CA LEU A 32 22.62 1.84 15.63
C LEU A 32 21.38 0.95 15.40
N LEU A 33 20.66 0.58 16.46
CA LEU A 33 19.40 -0.18 16.37
C LEU A 33 18.28 0.63 15.70
N LEU A 34 18.21 1.93 15.94
CA LEU A 34 17.25 2.83 15.27
C LEU A 34 17.54 3.00 13.78
N CYS A 35 18.82 2.95 13.36
CA CYS A 35 19.23 3.00 11.95
C CYS A 35 19.00 1.67 11.19
N LEU A 36 18.78 0.57 11.91
CA LEU A 36 18.53 -0.76 11.33
C LEU A 36 17.04 -1.10 11.23
N LEU A 37 16.14 -0.18 11.59
CA LEU A 37 14.70 -0.34 11.36
C LEU A 37 14.42 -0.21 9.85
N PRO A 38 14.02 -1.28 9.15
CA PRO A 38 13.62 -1.18 7.76
C PRO A 38 12.27 -0.48 7.71
N GLY A 39 12.27 0.81 7.35
CA GLY A 39 11.03 1.58 7.38
C GLY A 39 11.20 2.99 6.88
N VAL A 40 11.56 3.15 5.60
CA VAL A 40 11.09 4.34 4.88
C VAL A 40 9.57 4.16 4.74
N LEU A 41 8.85 4.52 5.80
CA LEU A 41 7.43 4.82 5.77
C LEU A 41 7.25 5.90 4.71
N GLN A 42 7.11 5.54 3.43
CA GLN A 42 6.41 6.45 2.53
C GLN A 42 4.99 6.47 3.05
N ALA A 43 4.73 7.47 3.87
CA ALA A 43 3.50 7.58 4.61
C ALA A 43 2.36 7.73 3.61
N GLN A 44 1.22 7.14 3.96
CA GLN A 44 -0.05 7.71 3.58
C GLN A 44 0.04 9.23 3.76
N VAL A 45 -0.38 10.02 2.77
CA VAL A 45 -0.35 11.48 2.89
C VAL A 45 -1.15 11.90 4.12
N SER A 46 -0.47 12.56 5.06
CA SER A 46 -1.04 13.03 6.33
C SER A 46 -0.44 14.40 6.71
N PRO A 47 -0.68 15.44 5.91
CA PRO A 47 -0.16 16.78 6.18
C PRO A 47 -0.75 17.36 7.46
N THR A 48 -0.11 18.39 8.01
CA THR A 48 -0.74 19.19 9.05
C THR A 48 -1.80 20.08 8.41
N VAL A 49 -3.04 19.92 8.85
CA VAL A 49 -4.22 20.61 8.33
C VAL A 49 -4.90 21.42 9.44
N PRO A 50 -5.41 22.64 9.16
CA PRO A 50 -6.00 23.51 10.19
C PRO A 50 -7.27 22.96 10.82
N LYS A 51 -7.99 22.10 10.11
CA LYS A 51 -9.25 21.48 10.53
C LYS A 51 -9.28 20.03 10.07
N LYS A 52 -9.84 19.16 10.90
CA LYS A 52 -10.09 17.75 10.59
C LYS A 52 -11.59 17.49 10.49
N ARG A 53 -11.95 16.37 9.90
CA ARG A 53 -13.33 15.85 9.86
C ARG A 53 -13.96 15.71 11.24
N THR A 54 -13.15 15.55 12.28
CA THR A 54 -13.57 15.40 13.68
C THR A 54 -13.89 16.72 14.37
N ASP A 55 -13.59 17.86 13.75
CA ASP A 55 -13.78 19.18 14.37
C ASP A 55 -15.20 19.75 14.11
N HIS A 56 -16.08 18.97 13.48
CA HIS A 56 -17.44 19.36 13.13
C HIS A 56 -18.37 18.14 12.99
N ASN A 57 -19.68 18.39 12.95
CA ASN A 57 -20.70 17.34 12.80
C ASN A 57 -21.25 17.20 11.35
N LYS A 58 -20.50 17.67 10.34
CA LYS A 58 -20.89 17.59 8.93
C LYS A 58 -20.31 16.35 8.26
N GLN A 59 -21.00 15.87 7.22
CA GLN A 59 -20.43 14.92 6.28
C GLN A 59 -19.59 15.67 5.23
N ILE A 60 -18.34 15.26 5.09
CA ILE A 60 -17.46 15.64 3.97
C ILE A 60 -17.31 14.40 3.09
N ILE A 61 -17.74 14.53 1.83
CA ILE A 61 -17.76 13.45 0.84
C ILE A 61 -16.75 13.80 -0.25
N GLY A 62 -15.69 12.99 -0.35
CA GLY A 62 -14.71 13.08 -1.43
C GLY A 62 -15.00 12.05 -2.52
N TYR A 63 -14.56 12.33 -3.74
CA TYR A 63 -14.64 11.40 -4.86
C TYR A 63 -13.23 11.01 -5.29
N LEU A 64 -12.96 9.70 -5.33
CA LEU A 64 -11.73 9.13 -5.89
C LEU A 64 -12.08 8.46 -7.21
N THR A 65 -11.60 9.02 -8.32
CA THR A 65 -11.91 8.53 -9.66
C THR A 65 -10.90 7.50 -10.15
N GLN A 66 -11.35 6.38 -10.70
CA GLN A 66 -10.50 5.31 -11.22
C GLN A 66 -9.61 5.72 -12.39
N TRP A 67 -9.98 6.76 -13.15
CA TRP A 67 -9.13 7.32 -14.20
C TRP A 67 -8.13 8.37 -13.71
N GLY A 68 -8.20 8.77 -12.44
CA GLY A 68 -7.31 9.77 -11.85
C GLY A 68 -5.83 9.45 -12.07
N PRO A 69 -5.37 8.23 -11.75
CA PRO A 69 -3.97 7.81 -11.95
C PRO A 69 -3.48 7.87 -13.39
N TRP A 70 -4.38 7.82 -14.39
CA TRP A 70 -4.00 7.95 -15.81
C TRP A 70 -3.59 9.37 -16.20
N LYS A 71 -3.98 10.39 -15.42
CA LYS A 71 -3.65 11.78 -15.72
C LYS A 71 -2.15 12.02 -15.58
N ASP A 72 -1.59 12.67 -16.59
CA ASP A 72 -0.19 13.09 -16.63
C ASP A 72 -0.12 14.50 -17.24
N ILE A 73 -0.05 15.50 -16.36
CA ILE A 73 0.03 16.92 -16.74
C ILE A 73 1.41 17.42 -16.33
N PRO A 74 2.34 17.63 -17.29
CA PRO A 74 3.69 18.08 -16.99
C PRO A 74 3.73 19.32 -16.09
N GLY A 75 4.52 19.27 -15.03
CA GLY A 75 4.66 20.37 -14.06
C GLY A 75 3.50 20.55 -13.08
N LEU A 76 2.44 19.75 -13.16
CA LEU A 76 1.27 19.87 -12.28
C LEU A 76 0.81 18.54 -11.67
N ILE A 77 0.56 17.51 -12.48
CA ILE A 77 0.03 16.22 -12.03
C ILE A 77 0.93 15.12 -12.58
N PRO A 78 1.88 14.58 -11.79
CA PRO A 78 2.66 13.42 -12.20
C PRO A 78 1.75 12.21 -12.45
N LYS A 79 2.05 11.42 -13.48
CA LYS A 79 1.37 10.14 -13.72
C LYS A 79 1.29 9.28 -12.46
N GLY A 80 0.12 8.71 -12.21
CA GLY A 80 -0.13 7.85 -11.05
C GLY A 80 -0.32 8.59 -9.72
N SER A 81 -0.14 9.92 -9.66
CA SER A 81 -0.20 10.67 -8.38
C SER A 81 -1.62 10.81 -7.81
N LEU A 82 -2.66 10.81 -8.63
CA LEU A 82 -4.05 10.93 -8.17
C LEU A 82 -4.61 9.56 -7.76
N ASN A 83 -4.13 9.04 -6.62
CA ASN A 83 -4.48 7.72 -6.11
C ASN A 83 -4.81 7.75 -4.60
N GLN A 84 -5.18 6.61 -4.04
CA GLN A 84 -5.61 6.47 -2.64
C GLN A 84 -4.51 6.76 -1.60
N LEU A 85 -3.24 6.57 -1.98
CA LEU A 85 -2.08 6.81 -1.09
C LEU A 85 -1.84 8.31 -0.86
N ASN A 86 -2.34 9.14 -1.77
CA ASN A 86 -2.18 10.59 -1.74
C ASN A 86 -3.40 11.35 -1.20
N VAL A 87 -4.35 10.64 -0.60
CA VAL A 87 -5.52 11.23 0.07
C VAL A 87 -5.21 11.50 1.54
N ASP A 88 -5.49 12.71 2.02
CA ASP A 88 -5.56 12.99 3.45
C ASP A 88 -6.93 12.56 4.01
N TYR A 89 -6.98 11.35 4.57
CA TYR A 89 -8.19 10.77 5.14
C TYR A 89 -8.72 11.53 6.36
N SER A 90 -7.89 12.37 7.01
CA SER A 90 -8.35 13.19 8.14
C SER A 90 -9.38 14.23 7.72
N GLN A 91 -9.49 14.54 6.42
CA GLN A 91 -10.41 15.54 5.87
C GLN A 91 -11.79 14.97 5.51
N TYR A 92 -11.93 13.65 5.33
CA TYR A 92 -13.14 13.06 4.72
C TYR A 92 -13.90 12.17 5.70
N THR A 93 -15.21 12.32 5.75
CA THR A 93 -16.09 11.35 6.44
C THR A 93 -16.46 10.18 5.55
N ILE A 94 -16.55 10.44 4.24
CA ILE A 94 -16.94 9.46 3.21
C ILE A 94 -16.02 9.67 2.00
N LEU A 95 -15.53 8.58 1.42
CA LEU A 95 -14.85 8.56 0.14
C LEU A 95 -15.62 7.67 -0.84
N ASN A 96 -16.00 8.26 -1.96
CA ASN A 96 -16.73 7.60 -3.03
C ASN A 96 -15.74 7.08 -4.08
N PHE A 97 -15.58 5.76 -4.19
CA PHE A 97 -14.86 5.17 -5.32
C PHE A 97 -15.72 5.30 -6.58
N SER A 98 -15.14 5.89 -7.61
CA SER A 98 -15.89 6.43 -8.73
C SER A 98 -15.25 5.98 -10.06
N PHE A 99 -15.97 5.40 -11.01
CA PHE A 99 -17.42 5.21 -11.04
C PHE A 99 -17.74 3.77 -11.43
N PHE A 100 -18.79 3.25 -10.83
CA PHE A 100 -19.46 2.08 -11.39
C PHE A 100 -20.54 2.52 -12.36
N GLY A 101 -20.74 1.75 -13.43
CA GLY A 101 -21.86 1.89 -14.36
C GLY A 101 -22.99 0.93 -14.02
N VAL A 102 -24.14 1.14 -14.67
CA VAL A 102 -25.31 0.24 -14.60
C VAL A 102 -25.57 -0.30 -16.01
N ALA A 103 -25.68 -1.62 -16.14
CA ALA A 103 -25.98 -2.29 -17.40
C ALA A 103 -27.49 -2.41 -17.63
N VAL A 104 -27.88 -2.83 -18.85
CA VAL A 104 -29.29 -3.01 -19.25
C VAL A 104 -30.09 -3.98 -18.38
N ASP A 105 -29.42 -4.90 -17.69
CA ASP A 105 -30.04 -5.87 -16.78
C ASP A 105 -30.08 -5.37 -15.31
N GLY A 106 -29.65 -4.13 -15.06
CA GLY A 106 -29.56 -3.53 -13.73
C GLY A 106 -28.31 -3.94 -12.93
N SER A 107 -27.42 -4.75 -13.49
CA SER A 107 -26.15 -5.10 -12.84
C SER A 107 -25.20 -3.91 -12.80
N ILE A 108 -24.34 -3.89 -11.77
CA ILE A 108 -23.32 -2.87 -11.56
C ILE A 108 -21.98 -3.39 -12.09
N HIS A 109 -21.27 -2.57 -12.85
CA HIS A 109 -19.97 -2.92 -13.43
C HIS A 109 -18.93 -1.80 -13.26
N SER A 110 -17.64 -2.10 -13.40
CA SER A 110 -16.57 -1.09 -13.38
C SER A 110 -16.76 -0.07 -14.50
N GLY A 111 -16.46 1.20 -14.21
CA GLY A 111 -16.50 2.29 -15.20
C GLY A 111 -15.54 2.08 -16.38
N ASP A 112 -14.49 1.27 -16.23
CA ASP A 112 -13.55 0.94 -17.30
C ASP A 112 -14.20 0.06 -18.39
N TYR A 113 -15.33 -0.60 -18.08
CA TYR A 113 -16.13 -1.35 -19.04
C TYR A 113 -17.27 -0.53 -19.67
N ARG A 114 -17.27 0.80 -19.47
CA ARG A 114 -18.26 1.67 -20.11
C ARG A 114 -18.19 1.50 -21.62
N ASN A 115 -19.34 1.25 -22.25
CA ASN A 115 -19.47 1.23 -23.70
C ASN A 115 -19.04 2.59 -24.25
N PRO A 116 -17.96 2.68 -25.07
CA PRO A 116 -17.49 3.95 -25.60
C PRO A 116 -18.51 4.61 -26.53
N ASN A 117 -19.41 3.82 -27.12
CA ASN A 117 -20.46 4.28 -28.02
C ASN A 117 -21.78 4.60 -27.31
N ILE A 118 -21.86 4.56 -25.97
CA ILE A 118 -23.15 4.71 -25.24
C ILE A 118 -23.91 6.00 -25.58
N ALA A 119 -23.22 7.06 -26.00
CA ALA A 119 -23.84 8.31 -26.43
C ALA A 119 -24.51 8.24 -27.83
N GLN A 120 -24.30 7.16 -28.58
CA GLN A 120 -24.88 6.97 -29.91
C GLN A 120 -26.30 6.38 -29.80
N PRO A 121 -27.26 6.81 -30.64
CA PRO A 121 -28.61 6.25 -30.64
C PRO A 121 -28.61 4.73 -30.75
N GLY A 122 -29.38 4.07 -29.86
CA GLY A 122 -29.52 2.61 -29.84
C GLY A 122 -28.34 1.85 -29.22
N SER A 123 -27.28 2.54 -28.79
CA SER A 123 -26.22 1.89 -28.02
C SER A 123 -26.68 1.63 -26.59
N VAL A 124 -26.29 0.48 -26.05
CA VAL A 124 -26.65 0.07 -24.69
C VAL A 124 -25.43 -0.41 -23.92
N GLN A 125 -25.47 -0.28 -22.60
CA GLN A 125 -24.42 -0.81 -21.72
C GLN A 125 -24.71 -2.28 -21.41
N GLN A 126 -23.86 -3.18 -21.90
CA GLN A 126 -23.97 -4.61 -21.58
C GLN A 126 -23.41 -4.91 -20.18
N PRO A 127 -23.86 -6.00 -19.53
CA PRO A 127 -23.30 -6.46 -18.27
C PRO A 127 -21.79 -6.70 -18.39
N ALA A 128 -21.06 -6.35 -17.34
CA ALA A 128 -19.62 -6.54 -17.23
C ALA A 128 -19.22 -6.76 -15.77
N PRO A 129 -18.00 -7.22 -15.49
CA PRO A 129 -17.55 -7.44 -14.13
C PRO A 129 -17.61 -6.17 -13.26
N LEU A 130 -17.92 -6.35 -11.98
CA LEU A 130 -17.97 -5.26 -10.99
C LEU A 130 -16.64 -4.51 -10.91
N VAL A 131 -15.52 -5.22 -10.99
CA VAL A 131 -14.16 -4.70 -10.90
C VAL A 131 -13.39 -5.17 -12.14
N ASN A 132 -12.66 -4.28 -12.79
CA ASN A 132 -11.78 -4.66 -13.89
C ASN A 132 -10.46 -5.23 -13.33
N SER A 133 -10.23 -6.53 -13.56
CA SER A 133 -9.04 -7.22 -13.06
C SER A 133 -7.83 -7.11 -13.98
N ASP A 134 -7.95 -6.49 -15.16
CA ASP A 134 -6.80 -6.24 -16.04
C ASP A 134 -5.92 -5.13 -15.46
N THR A 135 -4.77 -5.52 -14.93
CA THR A 135 -3.81 -4.61 -14.28
C THR A 135 -3.04 -3.71 -15.24
N TYR A 136 -3.19 -3.88 -16.56
CA TYR A 136 -2.55 -3.04 -17.56
C TYR A 136 -3.48 -1.96 -18.11
N SER A 137 -4.78 -2.23 -18.17
CA SER A 137 -5.79 -1.29 -18.67
C SER A 137 -6.67 -0.68 -17.58
N SER A 138 -6.52 -1.11 -16.33
CA SER A 138 -7.31 -0.61 -15.20
C SER A 138 -6.47 -0.29 -13.97
N TRP A 139 -6.93 0.70 -13.20
CA TRP A 139 -6.43 0.99 -11.86
C TRP A 139 -7.31 0.45 -10.74
N ASP A 140 -8.43 -0.21 -11.05
CA ASP A 140 -9.42 -0.62 -10.04
C ASP A 140 -8.77 -1.45 -8.92
N LEU A 141 -8.04 -2.50 -9.29
CA LEU A 141 -7.36 -3.35 -8.30
C LEU A 141 -6.31 -2.58 -7.50
N TYR A 142 -5.50 -1.75 -8.15
CA TYR A 142 -4.47 -0.96 -7.46
C TYR A 142 -5.06 0.06 -6.48
N LEU A 143 -6.19 0.67 -6.84
CA LEU A 143 -6.88 1.64 -5.99
C LEU A 143 -7.63 0.95 -4.85
N LEU A 144 -8.36 -0.13 -5.13
CA LEU A 144 -9.22 -0.80 -4.15
C LEU A 144 -8.43 -1.70 -3.20
N GLN A 145 -7.46 -2.45 -3.73
CA GLN A 145 -6.73 -3.49 -2.99
C GLN A 145 -5.31 -3.08 -2.59
N GLY A 146 -4.74 -2.07 -3.25
CA GLY A 146 -3.42 -1.52 -2.95
C GLY A 146 -2.32 -2.05 -3.86
N GLU A 147 -1.11 -2.18 -3.32
CA GLU A 147 0.02 -2.72 -4.08
C GLU A 147 -0.21 -4.20 -4.41
N LEU A 148 -0.04 -4.54 -5.68
CA LEU A 148 -0.29 -5.87 -6.21
C LEU A 148 1.02 -6.61 -6.49
N GLU A 149 0.96 -7.92 -6.35
CA GLU A 149 1.93 -8.88 -6.89
C GLU A 149 1.27 -9.59 -8.08
N LEU A 150 1.95 -9.55 -9.24
CA LEU A 150 1.48 -10.17 -10.47
C LEU A 150 2.18 -11.52 -10.64
N VAL A 151 1.45 -12.60 -10.36
CA VAL A 151 1.98 -13.96 -10.34
C VAL A 151 1.73 -14.61 -11.69
N GLN A 152 2.80 -15.05 -12.36
CA GLN A 152 2.72 -15.75 -13.65
C GLN A 152 2.71 -17.28 -13.50
N TYR A 153 3.13 -17.77 -12.33
CA TYR A 153 3.17 -19.18 -11.99
C TYR A 153 3.07 -19.32 -10.47
N ILE A 154 2.21 -20.21 -9.99
CA ILE A 154 1.95 -20.38 -8.56
C ILE A 154 2.81 -21.54 -8.04
N SER A 155 3.91 -21.22 -7.36
CA SER A 155 4.73 -22.24 -6.69
C SER A 155 4.04 -22.79 -5.45
N ASP A 156 4.24 -24.08 -5.16
CA ASP A 156 3.80 -24.69 -3.90
C ASP A 156 4.43 -23.96 -2.70
N GLY A 157 3.62 -23.71 -1.67
CA GLY A 157 4.03 -22.97 -0.48
C GLY A 157 4.18 -21.44 -0.65
N SER A 158 3.97 -20.89 -1.86
CA SER A 158 3.94 -19.44 -2.07
C SER A 158 2.76 -18.75 -1.35
N TYR A 159 2.81 -17.43 -1.24
CA TYR A 159 1.68 -16.67 -0.70
C TYR A 159 0.40 -16.86 -1.54
N ALA A 160 0.50 -16.84 -2.87
CA ALA A 160 -0.63 -17.17 -3.74
C ALA A 160 -1.21 -18.56 -3.43
N TYR A 161 -0.35 -19.55 -3.17
CA TYR A 161 -0.77 -20.89 -2.81
C TYR A 161 -1.52 -20.94 -1.48
N SER A 162 -1.08 -20.18 -0.47
CA SER A 162 -1.75 -20.11 0.84
C SER A 162 -3.11 -19.42 0.78
N LEU A 163 -3.33 -18.54 -0.20
CA LEU A 163 -4.65 -17.95 -0.52
C LEU A 163 -5.58 -18.92 -1.29
N GLY A 164 -5.11 -20.14 -1.58
CA GLY A 164 -5.88 -21.17 -2.28
C GLY A 164 -5.72 -21.19 -3.79
N TYR A 165 -4.83 -20.38 -4.37
CA TYR A 165 -4.60 -20.41 -5.81
C TYR A 165 -3.74 -21.61 -6.21
N ARG A 166 -4.04 -22.22 -7.37
CA ARG A 166 -3.30 -23.32 -8.00
C ARG A 166 -3.15 -23.05 -9.49
N ASN A 167 -2.08 -23.56 -10.10
CA ASN A 167 -1.96 -23.57 -11.56
C ASN A 167 -3.05 -24.46 -12.16
N ALA A 168 -3.66 -24.00 -13.25
CA ALA A 168 -4.64 -24.73 -14.05
C ALA A 168 -4.30 -24.57 -15.53
N ALA A 169 -4.92 -25.37 -16.39
CA ALA A 169 -4.72 -25.27 -17.84
C ALA A 169 -5.09 -23.85 -18.31
N GLY A 170 -4.10 -23.10 -18.82
CA GLY A 170 -4.29 -21.73 -19.30
C GLY A 170 -4.33 -20.63 -18.24
N GLY A 171 -4.07 -20.94 -16.95
CA GLY A 171 -4.08 -19.93 -15.91
C GLY A 171 -4.10 -20.48 -14.49
N TRP A 172 -5.05 -20.00 -13.69
CA TRP A 172 -5.18 -20.32 -12.28
C TRP A 172 -6.60 -20.72 -11.89
N THR A 173 -6.71 -21.47 -10.81
CA THR A 173 -7.97 -21.72 -10.09
C THR A 173 -7.78 -21.42 -8.61
N ASN A 174 -8.83 -20.98 -7.92
CA ASN A 174 -8.86 -20.83 -6.48
C ASN A 174 -9.69 -21.96 -5.86
N VAL A 175 -9.06 -22.83 -5.08
CA VAL A 175 -9.72 -24.02 -4.50
C VAL A 175 -10.72 -23.68 -3.39
N ASN A 176 -10.65 -22.48 -2.82
CA ASN A 176 -11.55 -22.05 -1.75
C ASN A 176 -12.87 -21.49 -2.31
N THR A 177 -12.83 -20.90 -3.51
CA THR A 177 -14.00 -20.22 -4.13
C THR A 177 -14.48 -20.87 -5.42
N GLY A 178 -13.68 -21.75 -6.03
CA GLY A 178 -13.92 -22.28 -7.37
C GLY A 178 -13.63 -21.30 -8.51
N ALA A 179 -13.16 -20.08 -8.21
CA ALA A 179 -12.87 -19.08 -9.24
C ALA A 179 -11.72 -19.53 -10.16
N THR A 180 -11.76 -19.09 -11.41
CA THR A 180 -10.73 -19.36 -12.42
C THR A 180 -10.38 -18.11 -13.18
N GLY A 181 -9.17 -18.02 -13.71
CA GLY A 181 -8.75 -16.93 -14.58
C GLY A 181 -7.47 -17.24 -15.32
N THR A 182 -7.07 -16.33 -16.21
CA THR A 182 -5.79 -16.39 -16.94
C THR A 182 -4.70 -15.70 -16.14
N PHE A 183 -3.44 -16.02 -16.45
CA PHE A 183 -2.30 -15.27 -15.91
C PHE A 183 -2.12 -13.90 -16.62
N PRO A 184 -1.53 -12.89 -15.94
CA PRO A 184 -1.07 -12.92 -14.55
C PRO A 184 -2.23 -12.95 -13.54
N LEU A 185 -2.03 -13.67 -12.45
CA LEU A 185 -2.87 -13.59 -11.27
C LEU A 185 -2.45 -12.35 -10.48
N ALA A 186 -3.35 -11.38 -10.35
CA ALA A 186 -3.14 -10.23 -9.49
C ALA A 186 -3.62 -10.55 -8.07
N ILE A 187 -2.71 -10.54 -7.10
CA ILE A 187 -3.02 -10.61 -5.67
C ILE A 187 -2.44 -9.42 -4.95
N ARG A 188 -2.94 -9.15 -3.74
CA ARG A 188 -2.31 -8.17 -2.86
C ARG A 188 -0.90 -8.60 -2.52
N LYS A 189 0.06 -7.68 -2.58
CA LYS A 189 1.44 -7.96 -2.20
C LYS A 189 1.55 -8.08 -0.68
N GLN A 190 2.29 -9.08 -0.19
CA GLN A 190 2.58 -9.18 1.24
C GLN A 190 3.34 -7.96 1.73
N ASN A 191 2.84 -7.33 2.80
CA ASN A 191 3.38 -6.07 3.35
C ASN A 191 3.41 -4.91 2.32
N GLY A 192 2.61 -5.01 1.25
CA GLY A 192 2.48 -3.96 0.25
C GLY A 192 1.67 -2.78 0.76
N ARG A 193 1.65 -1.70 -0.04
CA ARG A 193 0.77 -0.55 0.22
C ARG A 193 -0.69 -0.97 0.27
N LEU A 194 -1.44 -0.35 1.18
CA LEU A 194 -2.86 -0.62 1.35
C LEU A 194 -3.71 0.01 0.24
N GLY A 195 -4.84 -0.63 -0.05
CA GLY A 195 -5.88 -0.09 -0.91
C GLY A 195 -6.81 0.88 -0.17
N LEU A 196 -7.69 1.52 -0.93
CA LEU A 196 -8.66 2.50 -0.45
C LEU A 196 -9.53 1.93 0.68
N ILE A 197 -10.00 0.69 0.54
CA ILE A 197 -10.90 0.07 1.52
C ILE A 197 -10.20 -0.05 2.89
N ASP A 198 -8.98 -0.58 2.91
CA ASP A 198 -8.24 -0.79 4.14
C ASP A 198 -7.78 0.52 4.77
N LEU A 199 -7.29 1.46 3.96
CA LEU A 199 -6.88 2.78 4.44
C LEU A 199 -8.07 3.52 5.06
N ALA A 200 -9.22 3.51 4.40
CA ALA A 200 -10.42 4.14 4.92
C ALA A 200 -10.86 3.52 6.25
N HIS A 201 -10.89 2.19 6.34
CA HIS A 201 -11.23 1.49 7.58
C HIS A 201 -10.26 1.83 8.72
N GLN A 202 -8.95 1.83 8.47
CA GLN A 202 -7.96 2.22 9.48
C GLN A 202 -8.15 3.65 9.98
N GLN A 203 -8.66 4.54 9.13
CA GLN A 203 -8.86 5.95 9.43
C GLN A 203 -10.30 6.29 9.87
N GLY A 204 -11.18 5.29 9.97
CA GLY A 204 -12.59 5.48 10.32
C GLY A 204 -13.38 6.31 9.29
N VAL A 205 -13.02 6.21 8.01
CA VAL A 205 -13.69 6.82 6.86
C VAL A 205 -14.56 5.78 6.18
N LYS A 206 -15.78 6.15 5.76
CA LYS A 206 -16.65 5.24 5.02
C LYS A 206 -16.27 5.23 3.54
N VAL A 207 -16.19 4.07 2.90
CA VAL A 207 -16.06 3.96 1.45
C VAL A 207 -17.40 3.60 0.85
N MET A 208 -17.82 4.31 -0.19
CA MET A 208 -19.05 4.01 -0.92
C MET A 208 -18.75 3.81 -2.40
N ALA A 209 -19.55 2.98 -3.05
CA ALA A 209 -19.58 2.87 -4.50
C ALA A 209 -20.37 4.05 -5.08
N SER A 210 -19.73 4.84 -5.94
CA SER A 210 -20.42 5.88 -6.71
C SER A 210 -20.88 5.34 -8.04
N ILE A 211 -22.18 5.44 -8.29
CA ILE A 211 -22.77 5.09 -9.57
C ILE A 211 -22.73 6.33 -10.45
N GLY A 212 -22.07 6.22 -11.61
CA GLY A 212 -22.09 7.26 -12.62
C GLY A 212 -23.43 7.25 -13.35
N ALA A 213 -24.08 8.41 -13.48
CA ALA A 213 -25.18 8.56 -14.42
C ALA A 213 -24.62 8.49 -15.85
N GLY A 214 -24.66 7.31 -16.46
CA GLY A 214 -24.52 7.18 -17.91
C GLY A 214 -25.80 7.67 -18.56
N ALA A 215 -25.74 8.81 -19.25
CA ALA A 215 -26.74 9.22 -20.23
C ALA A 215 -26.65 8.35 -21.48
#